data_AF-A0A174P5Y0-F1
#
_entry.id   AF-A0A174P5Y0-F1
#
_cell.length_a   1.000
_cell.length_b   1.000
_cell.length_c   1.000
_cell.angle_alpha   90.00
_cell.angle_beta   90.00
_cell.angle_gamma   90.00
#
_symmetry.space_group_name_H-M   'P 1'
#
loop_
_entity.id
_entity.type
_entity.pdbx_description
1 polymer ?
#
loop_
_entity_poly.entity_id
_entity_poly.type
_entity_poly.pdbx_seq_one_letter_code
_entity_poly.pdbx_strand_id
1 'polypeptide(L)'
;MGKLIFFLITVLFISIATKLYKGQWSWFIPEYNMLPEDKKKEYNKNKLCRAYSYCMIICALATFLLLLNEFFPSNILFAISCGLFVISMFFLIFWMLINNGGKK
;
A
#
# COMPACT_ATOMS: atom_id res chain seq x y z
N MET A 1 7.76 19.40 -14.11
CA MET A 1 7.60 17.96 -14.42
C MET A 1 7.17 17.14 -13.21
N GLY A 2 7.64 17.44 -11.98
CA GLY A 2 7.28 16.72 -10.74
C GLY A 2 5.77 16.59 -10.49
N LYS A 3 5.00 17.68 -10.63
CA LYS A 3 3.53 17.68 -10.51
C LYS A 3 2.81 16.55 -11.26
N LEU A 4 3.08 16.42 -12.56
CA LEU A 4 2.43 15.39 -13.39
C LEU A 4 2.82 13.99 -12.94
N ILE A 5 4.10 13.79 -12.59
CA ILE A 5 4.62 12.51 -12.12
C ILE A 5 3.92 12.10 -10.81
N PHE A 6 3.91 12.97 -9.80
CA PHE A 6 3.25 12.67 -8.52
C PHE A 6 1.75 12.45 -8.68
N PHE A 7 1.09 13.23 -9.55
CA PHE A 7 -0.33 13.02 -9.85
C PHE A 7 -0.60 11.63 -10.43
N LEU A 8 0.16 11.22 -11.46
CA LEU A 8 0.01 9.90 -12.07
C LEU A 8 0.28 8.77 -11.08
N ILE A 9 1.32 8.89 -10.24
CA ILE A 9 1.65 7.90 -9.20
C ILE A 9 0.53 7.82 -8.15
N THR A 10 0.00 8.95 -7.68
CA THR A 10 -1.13 8.97 -6.74
C THR A 10 -2.35 8.26 -7.32
N VAL A 11 -2.72 8.55 -8.57
CA VAL A 11 -3.86 7.88 -9.25
C VAL A 11 -3.61 6.38 -9.39
N LEU A 12 -2.38 5.98 -9.71
CA LEU A 12 -1.99 4.57 -9.79
C LEU A 12 -2.15 3.86 -8.44
N PHE A 13 -1.63 4.42 -7.35
CA PHE A 13 -1.75 3.82 -6.02
C PHE A 13 -3.21 3.72 -5.54
N ILE A 14 -4.03 4.74 -5.80
CA ILE A 14 -5.47 4.69 -5.50
C ILE A 14 -6.15 3.57 -6.29
N SER A 15 -5.79 3.41 -7.57
CA SER A 15 -6.34 2.38 -8.44
C SER A 15 -6.00 0.97 -7.93
N ILE A 16 -4.73 0.74 -7.58
CA ILE A 16 -4.25 -0.52 -7.01
C ILE A 16 -4.94 -0.80 -5.67
N ALA A 17 -4.99 0.19 -4.77
CA ALA A 17 -5.67 0.08 -3.47
C ALA A 17 -7.13 -0.34 -3.64
N THR A 18 -7.86 0.32 -4.55
CA THR A 18 -9.28 0.02 -4.77
C THR A 18 -9.50 -1.42 -5.27
N LYS A 19 -8.61 -1.94 -6.13
CA LYS A 19 -8.67 -3.34 -6.59
C LYS A 19 -8.37 -4.31 -5.45
N LEU A 20 -7.29 -4.08 -4.70
CA LEU A 20 -6.90 -4.91 -3.56
C LEU A 20 -7.94 -4.92 -2.44
N TYR A 21 -8.59 -3.78 -2.16
CA TYR A 21 -9.65 -3.69 -1.15
C TYR A 21 -10.83 -4.63 -1.44
N LYS A 22 -11.16 -4.78 -2.73
CA LYS A 22 -12.20 -5.69 -3.23
C LYS A 22 -11.75 -7.16 -3.24
N GLY A 23 -10.55 -7.49 -2.75
CA GLY A 23 -9.96 -8.82 -2.84
C GLY A 23 -9.52 -9.20 -4.26
N GLN A 24 -9.53 -8.24 -5.17
CA GLN A 24 -9.06 -8.42 -6.54
C GLN A 24 -7.54 -8.20 -6.55
N TRP A 25 -6.87 -8.73 -7.58
CA TRP A 25 -5.43 -8.54 -7.78
C TRP A 25 -4.55 -9.12 -6.66
N SER A 26 -4.92 -10.27 -6.08
CA SER A 26 -3.99 -11.02 -5.23
C SER A 26 -2.71 -11.47 -5.95
N TRP A 27 -2.71 -11.47 -7.28
CA TRP A 27 -1.50 -11.69 -8.08
C TRP A 27 -0.39 -10.66 -7.84
N PHE A 28 -0.73 -9.51 -7.25
CA PHE A 28 0.21 -8.45 -6.87
C PHE A 28 0.90 -8.73 -5.53
N ILE A 29 0.64 -9.89 -4.93
CA ILE A 29 1.22 -10.35 -3.66
C ILE A 29 2.09 -11.58 -3.95
N PRO A 30 3.37 -11.38 -4.33
CA PRO A 30 4.24 -12.47 -4.76
C PRO A 30 4.39 -13.55 -3.69
N GLU A 31 4.49 -13.16 -2.42
CA GLU A 31 4.69 -14.07 -1.30
C GLU A 31 3.52 -15.03 -1.15
N TYR A 32 2.29 -14.54 -1.35
CA TYR A 32 1.09 -15.37 -1.33
C TYR A 32 1.02 -16.27 -2.58
N ASN A 33 1.40 -15.75 -3.74
CA ASN A 33 1.31 -16.48 -5.00
C ASN A 33 2.35 -17.60 -5.12
N MET A 34 3.52 -17.46 -4.48
CA MET A 34 4.58 -18.47 -4.44
C MET A 34 4.28 -19.63 -3.49
N LEU A 35 3.29 -19.51 -2.60
CA LEU A 35 2.88 -20.62 -1.74
C LEU A 35 2.27 -21.76 -2.58
N PRO A 36 2.52 -23.03 -2.21
CA PRO A 36 1.82 -24.15 -2.81
C PRO A 36 0.32 -24.11 -2.44
N GLU A 37 -0.52 -24.72 -3.27
CA GLU A 37 -1.98 -24.61 -3.20
C GLU A 37 -2.58 -25.14 -1.88
N ASP A 38 -1.94 -26.13 -1.25
CA ASP A 38 -2.29 -26.62 0.08
C ASP A 38 -2.10 -25.53 1.15
N LYS A 39 -0.97 -24.81 1.11
CA LYS A 39 -0.65 -23.73 2.04
C LYS A 39 -1.48 -22.48 1.79
N LYS A 40 -1.80 -22.14 0.54
CA LYS A 40 -2.68 -21.00 0.22
C LYS A 40 -4.05 -21.10 0.89
N LYS A 41 -4.58 -22.31 1.09
CA LYS A 41 -5.89 -22.54 1.72
C LYS A 41 -5.94 -22.16 3.19
N GLU A 42 -4.79 -22.19 3.87
CA GLU A 42 -4.64 -21.74 5.27
C GLU A 42 -4.82 -20.23 5.42
N TYR A 43 -4.66 -19.44 4.34
CA TYR A 43 -4.73 -17.99 4.37
C TYR A 43 -6.10 -17.45 3.96
N ASN A 44 -6.48 -16.32 4.55
CA ASN A 44 -7.61 -15.53 4.10
C ASN A 44 -7.14 -14.50 3.05
N LYS A 45 -7.25 -14.90 1.77
CA LYS A 45 -6.90 -14.06 0.60
C LYS A 45 -7.46 -12.63 0.70
N ASN A 46 -8.73 -12.49 1.08
CA ASN A 46 -9.38 -11.17 1.13
C ASN A 46 -8.83 -10.32 2.27
N LYS A 47 -8.55 -10.93 3.43
CA LYS A 47 -7.92 -10.24 4.57
C LYS A 47 -6.51 -9.76 4.18
N LEU A 48 -5.75 -10.60 3.49
CA LEU A 48 -4.41 -10.26 3.01
C LEU A 48 -4.47 -9.13 1.96
N CYS A 49 -5.33 -9.23 0.94
CA CYS A 49 -5.47 -8.17 -0.06
C CYS A 49 -5.87 -6.83 0.56
N ARG A 50 -6.76 -6.82 1.56
CA ARG A 50 -7.12 -5.60 2.30
C ARG A 50 -5.93 -4.99 3.06
N ALA A 51 -5.04 -5.80 3.63
CA ALA A 51 -3.82 -5.30 4.25
C ALA A 51 -2.92 -4.57 3.25
N TYR A 52 -2.68 -5.17 2.10
CA TYR A 52 -1.93 -4.55 1.01
C TYR A 52 -2.64 -3.30 0.47
N SER A 53 -3.98 -3.29 0.42
CA SER A 53 -4.75 -2.09 0.10
C SER A 53 -4.50 -0.95 1.08
N TYR A 54 -4.48 -1.22 2.39
CA TYR A 54 -4.21 -0.17 3.38
C TYR A 54 -2.79 0.39 3.24
N CYS A 55 -1.81 -0.47 2.98
CA CYS A 55 -0.45 -0.04 2.65
C CYS A 55 -0.43 0.91 1.43
N MET A 56 -1.12 0.52 0.34
CA MET A 56 -1.22 1.35 -0.86
C MET A 56 -1.93 2.69 -0.62
N ILE A 57 -2.90 2.75 0.30
CA ILE A 57 -3.56 4.01 0.69
C ILE A 57 -2.56 4.93 1.42
N ILE A 58 -1.71 4.39 2.31
CA ILE A 58 -0.67 5.18 2.98
C ILE A 58 0.32 5.73 1.95
N CYS A 59 0.75 4.91 0.98
CA CYS A 59 1.61 5.36 -0.13
C CYS A 59 0.94 6.42 -1.02
N ALA A 60 -0.36 6.26 -1.31
CA ALA A 60 -1.14 7.24 -2.07
C ALA A 60 -1.21 8.58 -1.34
N LEU A 61 -1.44 8.56 -0.02
CA LEU A 61 -1.45 9.76 0.82
C LEU A 61 -0.08 10.43 0.86
N ALA A 62 1.01 9.67 1.04
CA ALA A 62 2.36 10.20 1.02
C ALA A 62 2.67 10.91 -0.32
N THR A 63 2.37 10.25 -1.43
CA THR A 63 2.58 10.81 -2.78
C THR A 63 1.68 12.02 -3.04
N PHE A 64 0.45 12.02 -2.53
CA PHE A 64 -0.44 13.17 -2.61
C PHE A 64 0.10 14.38 -1.83
N LEU A 65 0.74 14.16 -0.67
CA LEU A 65 1.42 15.25 0.05
C LEU A 65 2.62 15.80 -0.72
N LEU A 66 3.37 14.96 -1.45
CA LEU A 66 4.42 15.45 -2.37
C LEU A 66 3.83 16.27 -3.52
N LEU A 67 2.69 15.84 -4.07
CA LEU A 67 1.98 16.60 -5.08
C LEU A 67 1.55 17.97 -4.52
N LEU A 68 0.99 18.02 -3.30
CA LEU A 68 0.63 19.28 -2.64
C LEU A 68 1.85 20.16 -2.39
N ASN A 69 2.99 19.58 -2.01
CA ASN A 69 4.24 20.31 -1.81
C ASN A 69 4.75 20.99 -3.09
N GLU A 70 4.46 20.44 -4.28
CA GLU A 70 4.78 21.11 -5.56
C GLU A 70 3.91 22.35 -5.85
N PHE A 71 2.72 22.45 -5.24
CA PHE A 71 1.87 23.63 -5.31
C PHE A 71 2.13 24.62 -4.18
N PHE A 72 2.39 24.09 -2.98
CA PHE A 72 2.63 24.84 -1.75
C PHE A 72 3.94 24.35 -1.11
N PRO A 73 5.11 24.84 -1.57
CA PRO A 73 6.39 24.39 -1.07
C PRO A 73 6.49 24.58 0.45
N SER A 74 6.61 23.48 1.18
CA SER A 74 6.65 23.46 2.63
C SER A 74 7.49 22.29 3.13
N ASN A 75 8.53 22.60 3.90
CA ASN A 75 9.37 21.59 4.54
C ASN A 75 8.57 20.63 5.43
N ILE A 76 7.45 21.10 6.00
CA ILE A 76 6.56 20.29 6.83
C ILE A 76 5.83 19.24 5.97
N LEU A 77 5.27 19.63 4.82
CA LEU A 77 4.58 18.69 3.91
C LEU A 77 5.54 17.62 3.41
N PHE A 78 6.75 18.03 3.03
CA PHE A 78 7.80 17.10 2.62
C PHE A 78 8.17 16.13 3.75
N ALA A 79 8.40 16.63 4.97
CA ALA A 79 8.73 15.80 6.12
C ALA A 79 7.63 14.77 6.46
N ILE A 80 6.36 15.18 6.45
CA ILE A 80 5.23 14.28 6.70
C ILE A 80 5.14 13.20 5.61
N SER A 81 5.32 13.58 4.34
CA SER A 81 5.34 12.60 3.24
C SER A 81 6.42 11.54 3.45
N CYS A 82 7.66 11.96 3.74
CA CYS A 82 8.76 11.05 4.03
C CYS A 82 8.44 10.13 5.23
N GLY A 83 7.84 10.69 6.29
CA GLY A 83 7.38 9.92 7.44
C GLY A 83 6.35 8.85 7.07
N LEU A 84 5.36 9.17 6.23
CA LEU A 84 4.36 8.21 5.76
C LEU A 84 4.96 7.09 4.91
N PHE A 85 5.94 7.39 4.06
CA PHE A 85 6.67 6.35 3.32
C PHE A 85 7.37 5.37 4.26
N VAL A 86 8.09 5.87 5.27
CA VAL A 86 8.74 5.02 6.26
C VAL A 86 7.72 4.16 7.01
N ILE A 87 6.60 4.76 7.44
CA ILE A 87 5.50 4.03 8.10
C ILE A 87 4.94 2.91 7.21
N SER A 88 4.76 3.17 5.91
CA SER A 88 4.23 2.16 4.98
C SER A 88 5.13 0.92 4.85
N MET A 89 6.46 1.09 4.93
CA MET A 89 7.41 -0.03 4.86
C MET A 89 7.22 -1.01 6.02
N PHE A 90 6.97 -0.48 7.22
CA PHE A 90 6.77 -1.29 8.41
C PHE A 90 5.33 -1.77 8.59
N PHE A 91 4.35 -1.08 8.01
CA PHE A 91 2.93 -1.38 8.18
C PHE A 91 2.61 -2.85 7.87
N LEU A 92 3.06 -3.37 6.73
CA LEU A 92 2.78 -4.75 6.33
C LEU A 92 3.44 -5.77 7.27
N ILE A 93 4.65 -5.49 7.75
CA ILE A 93 5.37 -6.36 8.69
C ILE A 93 4.62 -6.44 10.00
N PHE A 94 4.29 -5.29 10.60
CA PHE A 94 3.51 -5.24 11.85
C PHE A 94 2.14 -5.88 11.68
N TRP A 95 1.47 -5.60 10.56
CA TRP A 95 0.18 -6.20 10.28
C TRP A 95 0.26 -7.73 10.20
N MET A 96 1.29 -8.27 9.54
CA MET A 96 1.53 -9.72 9.47
C MET A 96 1.85 -10.32 10.84
N LEU A 97 2.66 -9.65 11.67
CA LEU A 97 2.97 -10.12 13.02
C LEU A 97 1.70 -10.21 13.90
N ILE A 98 0.86 -9.17 13.86
CA ILE A 98 -0.38 -9.11 14.66
C ILE A 98 -1.43 -10.09 14.15
N ASN A 99 -1.52 -10.30 12.84
CA ASN A 99 -2.57 -11.11 12.21
C ASN A 99 -2.12 -12.53 11.84
N ASN A 100 -1.02 -13.03 12.41
CA ASN A 100 -0.46 -14.36 12.14
C ASN A 100 -0.31 -14.63 10.62
N GLY A 101 0.25 -13.66 9.89
CA GLY A 101 0.44 -13.71 8.43
C GLY A 101 -0.85 -13.63 7.61
N GLY A 102 -2.02 -13.42 8.22
CA GLY A 102 -3.30 -13.46 7.51
C GLY A 102 -3.87 -14.88 7.35
N LYS A 103 -3.40 -15.84 8.16
CA LYS A 103 -4.01 -17.16 8.29
C LYS A 103 -5.46 -17.06 8.80
N LYS A 104 -6.28 -18.03 8.41
CA LYS A 104 -7.69 -18.16 8.82
C LYS A 104 -7.81 -18.50 10.30
#